data_AF-A0AAX3LQJ0-F1
#
_entry.id   AF-A0AAX3LQJ0-F1
#
_cell.length_a   1.000
_cell.length_b   1.000
_cell.length_c   1.000
_cell.angle_alpha   90.00
_cell.angle_beta   90.00
_cell.angle_gamma   90.00
#
_symmetry.space_group_name_H-M   'P 1'
#
loop_
_entity.id
_entity.type
_entity.pdbx_description
1 polymer ?
#
loop_
_entity_poly.entity_id
_entity_poly.type
_entity_poly.pdbx_seq_one_letter_code
_entity_poly.pdbx_strand_id
1 'polypeptide(L)'
;MNKKIGAGAAAALVLAGGYIWWQAEDAPAPAASGAAMVRVTVPESLSGPAQIGARAFEAQCAACHGVNAAGREGGGPPLIHKIYEPSHHGDASFMVAATNGVRQHHWSFGNMPPVEGITPAEVKSIVTYVREVQRANGID
;
A
#
# COMPACT_ATOMS: atom_id res chain seq x y z
N MET A 1 38.45 49.24 -35.65
CA MET A 1 37.43 49.72 -34.68
C MET A 1 36.09 49.10 -35.03
N ASN A 2 35.42 48.52 -34.02
CA ASN A 2 33.99 48.16 -33.93
C ASN A 2 33.53 46.88 -34.68
N LYS A 3 32.76 45.93 -34.11
CA LYS A 3 32.45 45.50 -32.73
C LYS A 3 31.91 44.04 -32.84
N LYS A 4 32.07 43.27 -31.76
CA LYS A 4 32.06 41.80 -31.66
C LYS A 4 30.70 41.11 -31.88
N ILE A 5 30.80 39.88 -32.39
CA ILE A 5 30.04 38.64 -32.15
C ILE A 5 28.96 38.70 -31.07
N GLY A 6 27.79 38.14 -31.37
CA GLY A 6 26.75 37.80 -30.39
C GLY A 6 25.84 36.66 -30.85
N ALA A 7 26.41 35.48 -31.11
CA ALA A 7 25.66 34.23 -31.04
C ALA A 7 25.53 33.84 -29.56
N GLY A 8 24.32 33.68 -29.04
CA GLY A 8 24.14 33.21 -27.67
C GLY A 8 22.76 33.45 -27.10
N ALA A 9 21.79 32.63 -27.48
CA ALA A 9 20.58 32.38 -26.70
C ALA A 9 19.78 31.20 -27.29
N ALA A 10 20.33 29.98 -27.25
CA ALA A 10 19.55 28.78 -27.57
C ALA A 10 19.78 27.59 -26.63
N ALA A 11 20.71 27.69 -25.67
CA ALA A 11 21.01 26.59 -24.75
C ALA A 11 20.11 26.55 -23.49
N ALA A 12 19.49 27.68 -23.10
CA ALA A 12 18.76 27.77 -21.84
C ALA A 12 17.39 27.05 -21.87
N LEU A 13 16.72 27.01 -23.02
CA LEU A 13 15.38 26.42 -23.13
C LEU A 13 15.39 24.89 -23.10
N VAL A 14 16.44 24.25 -23.63
CA VAL A 14 16.57 22.78 -23.62
C VAL A 14 16.90 22.27 -22.22
N LEU A 15 17.73 22.99 -21.45
CA LEU A 15 18.05 22.62 -20.07
C LEU A 15 16.85 22.82 -19.13
N ALA A 16 16.09 23.91 -19.29
CA ALA A 16 14.86 24.12 -18.53
C ALA A 16 13.80 23.06 -18.87
N GLY A 17 13.65 22.72 -20.16
CA GLY A 17 12.79 21.63 -20.60
C GLY A 17 13.19 20.29 -19.99
N GLY A 18 14.44 19.86 -20.16
CA GLY A 18 14.92 18.58 -19.61
C GLY A 18 14.80 18.48 -18.08
N TYR A 19 15.04 19.58 -17.36
CA TYR A 19 14.88 19.61 -15.90
C TYR A 19 13.42 19.52 -15.44
N ILE A 20 12.48 20.13 -16.18
CA ILE A 20 11.04 20.04 -15.89
C ILE A 20 10.51 18.62 -16.18
N TRP A 21 11.00 17.97 -17.24
CA TRP A 21 10.61 16.59 -17.55
C TRP A 21 11.14 15.59 -16.52
N TRP A 22 12.37 15.75 -16.02
CA TRP A 22 12.92 14.91 -14.95
C TRP A 22 12.10 15.01 -13.64
N GLN A 23 11.73 16.22 -13.21
CA GLN A 23 10.90 16.40 -12.00
C GLN A 23 9.52 15.74 -12.09
N ALA A 24 8.97 15.57 -13.29
CA ALA A 24 7.66 14.96 -13.47
C ALA A 24 7.67 13.43 -13.29
N GLU A 25 8.82 12.79 -13.49
CA GLU A 25 9.01 11.34 -13.30
C GLU A 25 9.17 10.97 -11.82
N ASP A 26 9.77 11.88 -11.02
CA ASP A 26 10.00 11.75 -9.57
C ASP A 26 8.82 12.23 -8.71
N ALA A 27 7.72 12.69 -9.32
CA ALA A 27 6.54 13.08 -8.56
C ALA A 27 5.91 11.81 -7.94
N PRO A 28 5.86 11.68 -6.60
CA PRO A 28 5.17 10.55 -5.99
C PRO A 28 3.71 10.59 -6.44
N ALA A 29 3.21 9.44 -6.91
CA ALA A 29 1.80 9.28 -7.22
C ALA A 29 0.96 9.83 -6.05
N PRO A 30 -0.15 10.54 -6.31
CA PRO A 30 -0.94 11.14 -5.24
C PRO A 30 -1.28 10.07 -4.22
N ALA A 31 -0.71 10.21 -3.01
CA ALA A 31 -0.99 9.31 -1.91
C ALA A 31 -2.51 9.29 -1.74
N ALA A 32 -3.10 8.10 -1.90
CA ALA A 32 -4.53 7.93 -1.84
C ALA A 32 -5.03 8.55 -0.52
N SER A 33 -5.87 9.58 -0.60
CA SER A 33 -6.21 10.45 0.53
C SER A 33 -6.96 9.69 1.63
N GLY A 34 -6.48 9.73 2.87
CA GLY A 34 -7.18 9.16 4.04
C GLY A 34 -6.22 8.90 5.21
N ALA A 35 -6.60 9.30 6.43
CA ALA A 35 -5.81 9.02 7.63
C ALA A 35 -5.89 7.53 8.02
N ALA A 36 -4.88 7.04 8.72
CA ALA A 36 -4.91 5.71 9.33
C ALA A 36 -6.04 5.63 10.38
N MET A 37 -6.79 4.52 10.38
CA MET A 37 -7.96 4.36 11.25
C MET A 37 -7.60 3.86 12.65
N VAL A 38 -6.56 3.03 12.75
CA VAL A 38 -6.07 2.48 14.02
C VAL A 38 -4.57 2.73 14.19
N ARG A 39 -4.12 2.83 15.44
CA ARG A 39 -2.70 2.78 15.75
C ARG A 39 -2.22 1.33 15.69
N VAL A 40 -1.15 1.08 14.95
CA VAL A 40 -0.58 -0.25 14.75
C VAL A 40 0.84 -0.30 15.31
N THR A 41 1.07 -1.24 16.22
CA THR A 41 2.40 -1.67 16.63
C THR A 41 2.89 -2.76 15.70
N VAL A 42 3.94 -2.52 14.92
CA VAL A 42 4.62 -3.56 14.15
C VAL A 42 5.66 -4.23 15.05
N PRO A 43 5.74 -5.57 15.11
CA PRO A 43 6.74 -6.24 15.93
C PRO A 43 8.16 -5.88 15.49
N GLU A 44 9.10 -5.81 16.44
CA GLU A 44 10.52 -5.48 16.17
C GLU A 44 11.17 -6.42 15.16
N SER A 45 10.71 -7.67 15.11
CA SER A 45 11.14 -8.67 14.15
C SER A 45 9.95 -9.39 13.53
N LEU A 46 9.95 -9.51 12.20
CA LEU A 46 9.03 -10.35 11.44
C LEU A 46 9.71 -11.65 11.03
N SER A 47 8.97 -12.75 11.00
CA SER A 47 9.45 -13.99 10.40
C SER A 47 9.79 -13.80 8.91
N GLY A 48 10.64 -14.67 8.33
CA GLY A 48 10.97 -14.61 6.91
C GLY A 48 9.74 -14.56 5.98
N PRO A 49 8.73 -15.45 6.15
CA PRO A 49 7.48 -15.37 5.42
C PRO A 49 6.69 -14.08 5.64
N ALA A 50 6.67 -13.54 6.86
CA ALA A 50 6.01 -12.28 7.17
C ALA A 50 6.72 -11.05 6.56
N GLN A 51 8.05 -11.08 6.41
CA GLN A 51 8.77 -10.02 5.69
C GLN A 51 8.42 -10.01 4.19
N ILE A 52 8.26 -11.19 3.59
CA ILE A 52 7.75 -11.33 2.22
C ILE A 52 6.31 -10.80 2.15
N GLY A 53 5.48 -11.21 3.11
CA GLY A 53 4.10 -10.76 3.26
C GLY A 53 3.94 -9.26 3.40
N ALA A 54 4.81 -8.60 4.17
CA ALA A 54 4.80 -7.15 4.35
C ALA A 54 5.04 -6.42 3.02
N ARG A 55 6.01 -6.89 2.23
CA ARG A 55 6.29 -6.31 0.89
C ARG A 55 5.12 -6.51 -0.08
N ALA A 56 4.54 -7.71 -0.09
CA ALA A 56 3.39 -8.01 -0.94
C ALA A 56 2.15 -7.21 -0.52
N PHE A 57 1.92 -7.07 0.79
CA PHE A 57 0.84 -6.26 1.35
C PHE A 57 0.98 -4.78 0.98
N GLU A 58 2.19 -4.23 1.11
CA GLU A 58 2.45 -2.84 0.72
C GLU A 58 2.15 -2.62 -0.77
N ALA A 59 2.60 -3.54 -1.63
CA ALA A 59 2.42 -3.42 -3.08
C ALA A 59 0.96 -3.60 -3.53
N GLN A 60 0.18 -4.46 -2.87
CA GLN A 60 -1.12 -4.91 -3.39
C GLN A 60 -2.33 -4.53 -2.53
N CYS A 61 -2.13 -4.18 -1.26
CA CYS A 61 -3.22 -4.04 -0.29
C CYS A 61 -3.24 -2.67 0.40
N ALA A 62 -2.07 -2.08 0.67
CA ALA A 62 -1.95 -0.88 1.48
C ALA A 62 -2.64 0.35 0.89
N ALA A 63 -2.80 0.41 -0.44
CA ALA A 63 -3.54 1.47 -1.11
C ALA A 63 -4.96 1.63 -0.54
N CYS A 64 -5.64 0.54 -0.19
CA CYS A 64 -6.98 0.57 0.41
C CYS A 64 -6.96 0.29 1.91
N HIS A 65 -6.18 -0.69 2.37
CA HIS A 65 -6.15 -1.12 3.77
C HIS A 65 -5.16 -0.34 4.64
N GLY A 66 -4.51 0.69 4.09
CA GLY A 66 -3.58 1.56 4.79
C GLY A 66 -2.23 0.89 5.08
N VAL A 67 -1.24 1.73 5.37
CA VAL A 67 0.10 1.29 5.80
C VAL A 67 -0.03 0.42 7.04
N ASN A 68 0.71 -0.69 7.09
CA ASN A 68 0.66 -1.69 8.16
C ASN A 68 -0.73 -2.29 8.43
N ALA A 69 -1.63 -2.26 7.44
CA ALA A 69 -3.01 -2.69 7.55
C ALA A 69 -3.84 -1.93 8.61
N ALA A 70 -3.46 -0.67 8.85
CA ALA A 70 -4.08 0.24 9.82
C ALA A 70 -5.46 0.76 9.39
N GLY A 71 -5.97 0.35 8.22
CA GLY A 71 -7.14 0.93 7.59
C GLY A 71 -6.84 2.30 7.03
N ARG A 72 -7.70 2.77 6.14
CA ARG A 72 -7.61 4.10 5.57
C ARG A 72 -9.00 4.69 5.45
N GLU A 73 -9.19 5.86 6.07
CA GLU A 73 -10.45 6.60 5.94
C GLU A 73 -10.79 6.84 4.47
N GLY A 74 -12.03 6.52 4.08
CA GLY A 74 -12.49 6.55 2.69
C GLY A 74 -11.84 5.54 1.74
N GLY A 75 -11.00 4.62 2.24
CA GLY A 75 -10.30 3.61 1.43
C GLY A 75 -10.74 2.18 1.75
N GLY A 76 -10.51 1.74 2.97
CA GLY A 76 -10.73 0.34 3.34
C GLY A 76 -10.48 0.08 4.82
N PRO A 77 -11.01 -1.03 5.35
CA PRO A 77 -11.01 -1.29 6.78
C PRO A 77 -9.63 -1.69 7.32
N PRO A 78 -9.38 -1.47 8.63
CA PRO A 78 -8.18 -1.95 9.29
C PRO A 78 -8.21 -3.47 9.44
N LEU A 79 -7.18 -4.17 8.97
CA LEU A 79 -7.03 -5.61 9.22
C LEU A 79 -6.42 -5.88 10.60
N ILE A 80 -5.78 -4.87 11.20
CA ILE A 80 -5.38 -4.90 12.61
C ILE A 80 -6.58 -4.46 13.47
N HIS A 81 -7.58 -5.33 13.52
CA HIS A 81 -8.81 -5.11 14.28
C HIS A 81 -9.39 -6.45 14.74
N LYS A 82 -10.00 -6.47 15.93
CA LYS A 82 -10.51 -7.71 16.56
C LYS A 82 -11.51 -8.48 15.69
N ILE A 83 -12.28 -7.77 14.86
CA ILE A 83 -13.22 -8.42 13.94
C ILE A 83 -12.54 -9.41 12.97
N TYR A 84 -11.26 -9.19 12.67
CA TYR A 84 -10.46 -10.03 11.80
C TYR A 84 -9.60 -11.02 12.57
N GLU A 85 -9.85 -11.26 13.86
CA GLU A 85 -9.14 -12.27 14.64
C GLU A 85 -9.37 -13.69 14.07
N PRO A 86 -8.43 -14.64 14.25
CA PRO A 86 -8.47 -15.97 13.65
C PRO A 86 -9.77 -16.75 13.89
N SER A 87 -10.40 -16.57 15.06
CA SER A 87 -11.64 -17.27 15.40
C SER A 87 -12.89 -16.73 14.69
N HIS A 88 -12.84 -15.51 14.16
CA HIS A 88 -13.96 -14.86 13.46
C HIS A 88 -13.73 -14.73 11.95
N HIS A 89 -12.57 -14.24 11.52
CA HIS A 89 -12.11 -14.31 10.13
C HIS A 89 -10.82 -15.10 10.07
N GLY A 90 -10.94 -16.42 9.93
CA GLY A 90 -9.79 -17.31 9.77
C GLY A 90 -9.01 -17.02 8.48
N ASP A 91 -7.84 -17.65 8.35
CA ASP A 91 -6.90 -17.40 7.25
C ASP A 91 -7.50 -17.69 5.87
N ALA A 92 -8.41 -18.67 5.78
CA ALA A 92 -9.13 -18.97 4.54
C ALA A 92 -10.02 -17.80 4.08
N SER A 93 -10.54 -16.98 5.00
CA SER A 93 -11.35 -15.79 4.66
C SER A 93 -10.50 -14.73 3.96
N PHE A 94 -9.24 -14.55 4.38
CA PHE A 94 -8.30 -13.66 3.69
C PHE A 94 -7.95 -14.19 2.30
N MET A 95 -7.76 -15.51 2.16
CA MET A 95 -7.54 -16.15 0.86
C MET A 95 -8.70 -15.86 -0.10
N VAL A 96 -9.93 -16.15 0.34
CA VAL A 96 -11.13 -15.91 -0.47
C VAL A 96 -11.28 -14.43 -0.79
N ALA A 97 -11.04 -13.53 0.17
CA ALA A 97 -11.18 -12.10 -0.06
C ALA A 97 -10.18 -11.57 -1.10
N ALA A 98 -8.91 -12.00 -1.00
CA ALA A 98 -7.89 -11.60 -1.97
C ALA A 98 -8.17 -12.17 -3.37
N THR A 99 -8.59 -13.44 -3.49
CA THR A 99 -8.74 -14.08 -4.80
C THR A 99 -10.08 -13.81 -5.48
N ASN A 100 -11.15 -13.65 -4.72
CA ASN A 100 -12.53 -13.56 -5.24
C ASN A 100 -13.19 -12.21 -4.95
N GLY A 101 -12.57 -11.36 -4.13
CA GLY A 101 -13.22 -10.19 -3.55
C GLY A 101 -14.25 -10.56 -2.48
N VAL A 102 -14.81 -9.53 -1.84
CA VAL A 102 -15.92 -9.69 -0.88
C VAL A 102 -16.96 -8.60 -1.04
N ARG A 103 -18.21 -8.95 -0.72
CA ARG A 103 -19.27 -7.96 -0.55
C ARG A 103 -19.07 -7.18 0.74
N GLN A 104 -19.52 -5.94 0.75
CA GLN A 104 -19.57 -5.14 1.97
C GLN A 104 -20.40 -5.83 3.07
N HIS A 105 -19.87 -5.96 4.31
CA HIS A 105 -20.67 -6.45 5.44
C HIS A 105 -20.32 -5.88 6.83
N HIS A 106 -19.07 -5.53 7.13
CA HIS A 106 -18.69 -5.00 8.45
C HIS A 106 -18.42 -3.49 8.50
N TRP A 107 -18.07 -2.92 7.34
CA TRP A 107 -17.68 -1.53 7.20
C TRP A 107 -18.40 -0.95 5.98
N SER A 108 -18.46 0.39 5.88
CA SER A 108 -19.15 1.09 4.79
C SER A 108 -18.20 1.59 3.70
N PHE A 109 -17.25 0.74 3.26
CA PHE A 109 -16.27 1.07 2.21
C PHE A 109 -16.65 0.57 0.81
N GLY A 110 -17.78 -0.12 0.66
CA GLY A 110 -18.14 -0.83 -0.56
C GLY A 110 -17.58 -2.25 -0.61
N ASN A 111 -17.71 -2.88 -1.78
CA ASN A 111 -17.18 -4.21 -2.04
C ASN A 111 -15.66 -4.13 -2.24
N MET A 112 -14.94 -5.13 -1.74
CA MET A 112 -13.54 -5.33 -2.09
C MET A 112 -13.48 -6.14 -3.39
N PRO A 113 -12.85 -5.62 -4.46
CA PRO A 113 -12.64 -6.41 -5.68
C PRO A 113 -11.59 -7.52 -5.46
N PRO A 114 -11.56 -8.57 -6.30
CA PRO A 114 -10.42 -9.46 -6.39
C PRO A 114 -9.12 -8.69 -6.63
N VAL A 115 -8.01 -9.14 -6.04
CA VAL A 115 -6.68 -8.59 -6.34
C VAL A 115 -6.15 -9.29 -7.58
N GLU A 116 -5.98 -8.55 -8.67
CA GLU A 116 -5.49 -9.12 -9.92
C GLU A 116 -4.03 -9.58 -9.81
N GLY A 117 -3.73 -10.76 -10.38
CA GLY A 117 -2.38 -11.29 -10.45
C GLY A 117 -1.80 -11.83 -9.13
N ILE A 118 -2.54 -11.78 -8.01
CA ILE A 118 -2.06 -12.30 -6.73
C ILE A 118 -2.05 -13.84 -6.74
N THR A 119 -0.98 -14.43 -6.23
CA THR A 119 -0.86 -15.88 -6.10
C THR A 119 -1.28 -16.35 -4.70
N PRO A 120 -1.75 -17.61 -4.54
CA PRO A 120 -2.05 -18.15 -3.21
C PRO A 120 -0.84 -18.15 -2.27
N ALA A 121 0.38 -18.25 -2.80
CA ALA A 121 1.60 -18.20 -1.99
C ALA A 121 1.82 -16.79 -1.42
N GLU A 122 1.62 -15.74 -2.22
CA GLU A 122 1.69 -14.35 -1.75
C GLU A 122 0.62 -14.06 -0.70
N VAL A 123 -0.63 -14.49 -0.94
CA VAL A 123 -1.70 -14.29 0.06
C VAL A 123 -1.35 -14.99 1.37
N LYS A 124 -0.81 -16.21 1.34
CA LYS A 124 -0.37 -16.91 2.57
C LYS A 124 0.71 -16.14 3.33
N SER A 125 1.69 -15.57 2.63
CA SER A 125 2.70 -14.71 3.24
C SER A 125 2.09 -13.43 3.81
N ILE A 126 1.15 -12.79 3.10
CA ILE A 126 0.41 -11.60 3.56
C ILE A 126 -0.38 -11.92 4.83
N VAL A 127 -1.09 -13.05 4.86
CA VAL A 127 -1.83 -13.50 6.05
C VAL A 127 -0.86 -13.70 7.21
N THR A 128 0.29 -14.34 6.97
CA THR A 128 1.32 -14.51 8.01
C THR A 128 1.72 -13.15 8.59
N TYR A 129 2.03 -12.17 7.73
CA TYR A 129 2.33 -10.80 8.14
C TYR A 129 1.22 -10.16 8.98
N VAL A 130 -0.02 -10.17 8.48
CA VAL A 130 -1.17 -9.60 9.21
C VAL A 130 -1.33 -10.26 10.57
N ARG A 131 -1.15 -11.58 10.67
CA ARG A 131 -1.22 -12.29 11.95
C ARG A 131 -0.10 -11.89 12.91
N GLU A 132 1.15 -11.75 12.46
CA GLU A 132 2.22 -11.32 13.38
C GLU A 132 1.97 -9.90 13.91
N VAL A 133 1.48 -9.01 13.04
CA VAL A 133 1.11 -7.66 13.44
C VAL A 133 -0.11 -7.69 14.38
N GLN A 134 -1.13 -8.49 14.12
CA GLN A 134 -2.28 -8.66 15.02
C GLN A 134 -1.84 -9.09 16.43
N ARG A 135 -0.96 -10.09 16.54
CA ARG A 135 -0.42 -10.53 17.85
C ARG A 135 0.31 -9.41 18.59
N ALA A 136 1.12 -8.61 17.88
CA ALA A 136 1.80 -7.45 18.46
C ALA A 136 0.84 -6.35 18.94
N ASN A 137 -0.43 -6.39 18.52
CA ASN A 137 -1.51 -5.48 18.93
C ASN A 137 -2.55 -6.16 19.84
N GLY A 138 -2.25 -7.36 20.37
CA GLY A 138 -3.12 -8.08 21.31
C GLY A 138 -4.38 -8.70 20.66
N ILE A 139 -4.27 -9.11 19.40
CA ILE A 139 -5.34 -9.79 18.65
C ILE A 139 -4.87 -11.21 18.32
N ASP A 140 -5.54 -12.22 18.87
CA ASP A 140 -5.16 -13.65 18.80
C ASP A 140 -6.34 -14.57 18.44
#